data_AF-A0A970TQG5-F1
#
_entry.id   AF-A0A970TQG5-F1
#
_cell.length_a   1.000
_cell.length_b   1.000
_cell.length_c   1.000
_cell.angle_alpha   90.00
_cell.angle_beta   90.00
_cell.angle_gamma   90.00
#
_symmetry.space_group_name_H-M   'P 1'
#
loop_
_entity.id
_entity.type
_entity.pdbx_description
1 polymer ?
#
loop_
_entity_poly.entity_id
_entity_poly.type
_entity_poly.pdbx_seq_one_letter_code
_entity_poly.pdbx_strand_id
1 'polypeptide(L)'
;MSANFAYTNTRDLEFILQEWLPTEQIFNYPSFADYYSKDDIKSVLSPILKMCKEVIDPTNDDGDKNPVKFENGKVTLPQSFGPLFHMLQEQGWGTSNIDRSEDAVFLPQILFSCVWEMIAAANPAFSPYIALTSGAANLVQSFAPDDIKERFLPKMMDGTWAGTMCLTEPTAGSDVGDIMSRAYPTDDPRIFKIKGNKIFITGGDNDFTENNIPL
;
A
#
# COMPACT_ATOMS: atom_id res chain seq x y z
N MET A 1 -23.44 5.73 7.26
CA MET A 1 -22.99 4.89 8.40
C MET A 1 -22.13 3.86 7.74
N SER A 2 -20.82 3.99 7.88
CA SER A 2 -19.89 3.03 7.28
C SER A 2 -20.26 1.61 7.76
N ALA A 3 -19.92 0.59 6.96
CA ALA A 3 -20.07 -0.78 7.42
C ALA A 3 -19.20 -0.96 8.67
N ASN A 4 -19.78 -1.46 9.77
CA ASN A 4 -19.02 -1.76 10.98
C ASN A 4 -17.86 -2.70 10.63
N PHE A 5 -16.66 -2.39 11.14
CA PHE A 5 -15.50 -3.26 10.99
C PHE A 5 -15.83 -4.72 11.36
N ALA A 6 -15.61 -5.63 10.41
CA ALA A 6 -16.14 -6.99 10.46
C ALA A 6 -15.46 -7.89 11.50
N TYR A 7 -14.22 -7.60 11.90
CA TYR A 7 -13.45 -8.50 12.77
C TYR A 7 -13.71 -8.21 14.25
N THR A 8 -14.27 -9.20 14.94
CA THR A 8 -14.43 -9.17 16.40
C THR A 8 -13.21 -9.76 17.12
N ASN A 9 -12.54 -10.75 16.52
CA ASN A 9 -11.35 -11.44 17.03
C ASN A 9 -10.49 -11.98 15.86
N THR A 10 -9.31 -12.53 16.17
CA THR A 10 -8.33 -13.08 15.21
C THR A 10 -8.41 -14.61 15.05
N ARG A 11 -9.40 -15.28 15.67
CA ARG A 11 -9.41 -16.75 15.81
C ARG A 11 -9.40 -17.49 14.46
N ASP A 12 -10.11 -16.96 13.47
CA ASP A 12 -10.19 -17.57 12.14
C ASP A 12 -8.85 -17.45 11.39
N LEU A 13 -8.19 -16.29 11.48
CA LEU A 13 -6.84 -16.08 10.96
C LEU A 13 -5.83 -16.98 11.68
N GLU A 14 -5.95 -17.12 13.00
CA GLU A 14 -5.13 -18.05 13.80
C GLU A 14 -5.37 -19.50 13.38
N PHE A 15 -6.62 -19.92 13.12
CA PHE A 15 -6.94 -21.26 12.62
C PHE A 15 -6.28 -21.50 11.25
N ILE A 16 -6.44 -20.56 10.32
CA ILE A 16 -5.86 -20.65 8.98
C ILE A 16 -4.33 -20.80 9.04
N LEU A 17 -3.66 -19.97 9.83
CA LEU A 17 -2.20 -19.97 9.89
C LEU A 17 -1.62 -21.07 10.80
N GLN A 18 -2.30 -21.46 11.88
CA GLN A 18 -1.75 -22.44 12.83
C GLN A 18 -2.20 -23.87 12.55
N GLU A 19 -3.39 -24.08 11.99
CA GLU A 19 -4.01 -25.41 11.92
C GLU A 19 -4.20 -25.89 10.48
N TRP A 20 -4.43 -24.99 9.53
CA TRP A 20 -4.78 -25.36 8.15
C TRP A 20 -3.62 -25.26 7.16
N LEU A 21 -2.90 -24.13 7.13
CA LEU A 21 -1.79 -23.90 6.19
C LEU A 21 -0.48 -24.53 6.69
N PRO A 22 0.44 -24.92 5.78
CA PRO A 22 1.76 -25.45 6.13
C PRO A 22 2.72 -24.34 6.59
N THR A 23 2.30 -23.48 7.52
CA THR A 23 3.02 -22.27 7.96
C THR A 23 4.42 -22.55 8.48
N GLU A 24 4.63 -23.68 9.16
CA GLU A 24 5.95 -24.08 9.64
C GLU A 24 6.95 -24.30 8.50
N GLN A 25 6.51 -24.80 7.34
CA GLN A 25 7.38 -24.92 6.16
C GLN A 25 7.83 -23.55 5.67
N ILE A 26 6.94 -22.55 5.74
CA ILE A 26 7.25 -21.17 5.35
C ILE A 26 8.22 -20.56 6.36
N PHE A 27 7.96 -20.71 7.66
CA PHE A 27 8.83 -20.14 8.69
C PHE A 27 10.22 -20.78 8.73
N ASN A 28 10.37 -22.02 8.25
CA ASN A 28 11.68 -22.68 8.13
C ASN A 28 12.54 -22.18 6.95
N TYR A 29 12.07 -21.25 6.10
CA TYR A 29 12.95 -20.63 5.10
C TYR A 29 14.03 -19.77 5.78
N PRO A 30 15.25 -19.68 5.20
CA PRO A 30 16.36 -18.92 5.81
C PRO A 30 16.02 -17.47 6.16
N SER A 31 15.14 -16.83 5.40
CA SER A 31 14.71 -15.45 5.64
C SER A 31 13.79 -15.28 6.86
N PHE A 32 13.25 -16.37 7.43
CA PHE A 32 12.21 -16.32 8.47
C PHE A 32 12.50 -17.16 9.70
N ALA A 33 13.39 -18.16 9.60
CA ALA A 33 13.61 -19.18 10.64
C ALA A 33 14.04 -18.61 11.99
N ASP A 34 14.79 -17.50 11.98
CA ASP A 34 15.28 -16.85 13.21
C ASP A 34 14.32 -15.78 13.76
N TYR A 35 13.23 -15.48 13.05
CA TYR A 35 12.35 -14.35 13.34
C TYR A 35 10.90 -14.73 13.65
N TYR A 36 10.41 -15.85 13.11
CA TYR A 36 8.99 -16.19 13.19
C TYR A 36 8.77 -17.66 13.57
N SER A 37 7.88 -17.86 14.53
CA SER A 37 7.32 -19.16 14.88
C SER A 37 5.78 -19.11 14.87
N LYS A 38 5.13 -20.28 14.87
CA LYS A 38 3.66 -20.34 14.93
C LYS A 38 3.09 -19.71 16.21
N ASP A 39 3.86 -19.74 17.30
CA ASP A 39 3.45 -19.18 18.58
C ASP A 39 3.39 -17.64 18.54
N ASP A 40 4.12 -17.02 17.61
CA ASP A 40 4.14 -15.56 17.44
C ASP A 40 2.92 -15.03 16.69
N ILE A 41 2.20 -15.87 15.94
CA ILE A 41 1.08 -15.45 15.07
C ILE A 41 0.07 -14.60 15.84
N LYS A 42 -0.35 -15.06 17.02
CA LYS A 42 -1.33 -14.33 17.83
C LYS A 42 -0.79 -12.99 18.32
N SER A 43 0.48 -12.94 18.70
CA SER A 43 1.17 -11.73 19.16
C SER A 43 1.34 -10.71 18.04
N VAL A 44 1.44 -11.15 16.79
CA VAL A 44 1.46 -10.28 15.61
C VAL A 44 0.05 -9.77 15.27
N LEU A 45 -0.96 -10.65 15.24
CA LEU A 45 -2.31 -10.27 14.79
C LEU A 45 -3.09 -9.42 15.81
N SER A 46 -2.90 -9.65 17.12
CA SER A 46 -3.70 -8.97 18.15
C SER A 46 -3.50 -7.44 18.19
N PRO A 47 -2.27 -6.91 18.12
CA PRO A 47 -2.05 -5.46 18.00
C PRO A 47 -2.67 -4.86 16.75
N ILE A 48 -2.64 -5.57 15.62
CA ILE A 48 -3.22 -5.10 14.36
C ILE A 48 -4.74 -5.02 14.47
N LEU A 49 -5.38 -6.02 15.06
CA LEU A 49 -6.83 -5.97 15.30
C LEU A 49 -7.20 -4.75 16.14
N LYS A 50 -6.40 -4.45 17.17
CA LYS A 50 -6.61 -3.27 18.03
C LYS A 50 -6.43 -1.98 17.24
N MET A 51 -5.36 -1.83 16.48
CA MET A 51 -5.13 -0.67 15.61
C MET A 51 -6.26 -0.48 14.59
N CYS A 52 -6.74 -1.56 13.98
CA CYS A 52 -7.85 -1.53 13.04
C CYS A 52 -9.12 -0.98 13.70
N LYS A 53 -9.46 -1.44 14.91
CA LYS A 53 -10.65 -0.99 15.66
C LYS A 53 -10.54 0.45 16.18
N GLU A 54 -9.40 0.79 16.78
CA GLU A 54 -9.26 2.03 17.54
C GLU A 54 -8.80 3.21 16.68
N VAL A 55 -8.13 2.94 15.56
CA VAL A 55 -7.48 3.97 14.74
C VAL A 55 -7.98 3.98 13.30
N ILE A 56 -8.01 2.83 12.61
CA ILE A 56 -8.33 2.80 11.17
C ILE A 56 -9.83 2.90 10.91
N ASP A 57 -10.66 2.07 11.55
CA ASP A 57 -12.12 2.04 11.35
C ASP A 57 -12.81 3.41 11.56
N PRO A 58 -12.46 4.22 12.58
CA PRO A 58 -13.01 5.57 12.71
C PRO A 58 -12.78 6.48 11.50
N THR A 59 -11.69 6.28 10.75
CA THR A 59 -11.40 7.08 9.55
C THR A 59 -12.29 6.71 8.35
N ASN A 60 -12.86 5.50 8.33
CA ASN A 60 -13.79 5.08 7.29
C ASN A 60 -15.08 5.91 7.37
N ASP A 61 -15.52 6.17 8.60
CA ASP A 61 -16.70 6.97 8.92
C ASP A 61 -16.48 8.47 8.60
N ASP A 62 -15.25 8.98 8.75
CA ASP A 62 -14.83 10.30 8.26
C ASP A 62 -14.87 10.36 6.73
N GLY A 63 -14.36 9.33 6.04
CA GLY A 63 -14.38 9.22 4.58
C GLY A 63 -15.79 9.25 3.97
N ASP A 64 -16.77 8.62 4.64
CA ASP A 64 -18.19 8.61 4.21
C ASP A 64 -18.84 9.98 4.41
N LYS A 65 -18.56 10.65 5.54
CA LYS A 65 -19.19 11.94 5.91
C LYS A 65 -18.55 13.14 5.21
N ASN A 66 -17.25 13.07 4.95
CA ASN A 66 -16.43 14.14 4.40
C ASN A 66 -15.74 13.68 3.11
N PRO A 67 -16.49 13.43 2.02
CA PRO A 67 -15.94 12.85 0.80
C PRO A 67 -14.90 13.76 0.15
N VAL A 68 -14.05 13.14 -0.67
CA VAL A 68 -13.01 13.82 -1.46
C VAL A 68 -13.61 14.94 -2.29
N LYS A 69 -12.92 16.10 -2.31
CA LYS A 69 -13.28 17.25 -3.13
C LYS A 69 -12.20 17.53 -4.16
N PHE A 70 -12.60 17.98 -5.33
CA PHE A 70 -11.70 18.48 -6.37
C PHE A 70 -12.15 19.87 -6.80
N GLU A 71 -11.36 20.88 -6.43
CA GLU A 71 -11.67 22.29 -6.67
C GLU A 71 -10.41 23.00 -7.18
N ASN A 72 -10.52 23.73 -8.30
CA ASN A 72 -9.43 24.53 -8.87
C ASN A 72 -8.13 23.75 -9.10
N GLY A 73 -8.22 22.48 -9.50
CA GLY A 73 -7.05 21.64 -9.77
C GLY A 73 -6.41 21.03 -8.52
N LYS A 74 -7.03 21.17 -7.34
CA LYS A 74 -6.53 20.60 -6.09
C LYS A 74 -7.52 19.56 -5.55
N VAL A 75 -7.00 18.39 -5.20
CA VAL A 75 -7.72 17.37 -4.42
C VAL A 75 -7.60 17.69 -2.93
N THR A 76 -8.70 17.54 -2.19
CA THR A 76 -8.74 17.61 -0.72
C THR A 76 -9.40 16.33 -0.21
N LEU A 77 -8.67 15.57 0.60
CA LEU A 77 -9.14 14.31 1.19
C LEU A 77 -9.80 14.50 2.56
N PRO A 78 -10.48 13.45 3.10
CA PRO A 78 -10.90 13.45 4.49
C PRO A 78 -9.71 13.73 5.42
N GLN A 79 -9.90 14.58 6.42
CA GLN A 79 -8.82 15.09 7.27
C GLN A 79 -8.07 13.98 8.00
N SER A 80 -8.72 12.84 8.26
CA SER A 80 -8.10 11.69 8.91
C SER A 80 -7.13 10.90 8.03
N PHE A 81 -7.21 11.00 6.70
CA PHE A 81 -6.44 10.13 5.79
C PHE A 81 -4.94 10.44 5.83
N GLY A 82 -4.55 11.71 5.80
CA GLY A 82 -3.13 12.10 5.85
C GLY A 82 -2.41 11.63 7.12
N PRO A 83 -2.91 11.95 8.33
CA PRO A 83 -2.34 11.45 9.58
C PRO A 83 -2.30 9.92 9.65
N LEU A 84 -3.34 9.24 9.15
CA LEU A 84 -3.36 7.79 9.11
C LEU A 84 -2.29 7.22 8.17
N PHE A 85 -2.10 7.86 7.01
CA PHE A 85 -1.09 7.45 6.03
C PHE A 85 0.31 7.49 6.61
N HIS A 86 0.70 8.62 7.20
CA HIS A 86 2.01 8.80 7.80
C HIS A 86 2.23 7.86 8.97
N MET A 87 1.23 7.69 9.85
CA MET A 87 1.31 6.74 10.96
C MET A 87 1.58 5.30 10.49
N LEU A 88 0.87 4.84 9.45
CA LEU A 88 1.06 3.48 8.94
C LEU A 88 2.40 3.31 8.23
N GLN A 89 2.92 4.33 7.55
CA GLN A 89 4.26 4.29 6.97
C GLN A 89 5.33 4.23 8.07
N GLU A 90 5.25 5.11 9.07
CA GLU A 90 6.18 5.16 10.21
C GLU A 90 6.20 3.86 11.03
N GLN A 91 5.05 3.21 11.19
CA GLN A 91 4.96 1.92 11.89
C GLN A 91 5.32 0.70 11.03
N GLY A 92 5.69 0.92 9.76
CA GLY A 92 6.07 -0.16 8.86
C GLY A 92 4.90 -1.02 8.40
N TRP A 93 3.71 -0.45 8.22
CA TRP A 93 2.53 -1.13 7.65
C TRP A 93 2.27 -0.76 6.19
N GLY A 94 3.13 0.07 5.59
CA GLY A 94 3.14 0.33 4.15
C GLY A 94 4.28 -0.39 3.44
N THR A 95 5.34 0.35 3.18
CA THR A 95 6.46 -0.05 2.31
C THR A 95 7.52 -0.92 2.98
N SER A 96 7.45 -1.20 4.28
CA SER A 96 8.48 -1.97 5.01
C SER A 96 8.78 -3.34 4.38
N ASN A 97 7.74 -4.03 3.92
CA ASN A 97 7.83 -5.38 3.37
C ASN A 97 8.54 -5.47 2.01
N ILE A 98 8.92 -4.34 1.40
CA ILE A 98 9.68 -4.30 0.14
C ILE A 98 11.17 -3.99 0.34
N ASP A 99 11.61 -3.69 1.56
CA ASP A 99 13.02 -3.45 1.87
C ASP A 99 13.84 -4.72 1.62
N ARG A 100 14.98 -4.55 0.95
CA ARG A 100 15.92 -5.62 0.59
C ARG A 100 17.31 -5.37 1.17
N SER A 101 17.44 -4.47 2.13
CA SER A 101 18.66 -4.28 2.90
C SER A 101 19.04 -5.56 3.66
N GLU A 102 20.33 -5.76 3.93
CA GLU A 102 20.82 -7.01 4.53
C GLU A 102 20.22 -7.30 5.92
N ASP A 103 19.85 -6.26 6.65
CA ASP A 103 19.28 -6.34 8.00
C ASP A 103 17.73 -6.21 8.02
N ALA A 104 17.08 -6.17 6.86
CA ALA A 104 15.63 -6.01 6.78
C ALA A 104 14.89 -7.26 7.30
N VAL A 105 14.04 -7.05 8.30
CA VAL A 105 13.10 -8.06 8.77
C VAL A 105 11.71 -7.70 8.25
N PHE A 106 11.13 -8.59 7.45
CA PHE A 106 9.82 -8.40 6.82
C PHE A 106 8.89 -9.57 7.09
N LEU A 107 7.59 -9.31 7.07
CA LEU A 107 6.59 -10.34 7.33
C LEU A 107 6.54 -11.35 6.17
N PRO A 108 6.48 -12.67 6.47
CA PRO A 108 6.10 -13.68 5.48
C PRO A 108 4.76 -13.31 4.83
N GLN A 109 4.62 -13.51 3.51
CA GLN A 109 3.43 -13.07 2.78
C GLN A 109 2.11 -13.61 3.36
N ILE A 110 2.13 -14.81 3.97
CA ILE A 110 0.97 -15.40 4.64
C ILE A 110 0.52 -14.58 5.87
N LEU A 111 1.46 -14.01 6.63
CA LEU A 111 1.17 -13.14 7.77
C LEU A 111 0.80 -11.74 7.29
N PHE A 112 1.57 -11.21 6.33
CA PHE A 112 1.33 -9.88 5.76
C PHE A 112 -0.07 -9.77 5.14
N SER A 113 -0.53 -10.82 4.46
CA SER A 113 -1.90 -10.87 3.90
C SER A 113 -2.98 -10.73 4.98
N CYS A 114 -2.82 -11.37 6.13
CA CYS A 114 -3.78 -11.25 7.24
C CYS A 114 -3.81 -9.84 7.85
N VAL A 115 -2.65 -9.19 7.95
CA VAL A 115 -2.55 -7.78 8.39
C VAL A 115 -3.31 -6.88 7.42
N TRP A 116 -3.04 -7.03 6.12
CA TRP A 116 -3.67 -6.23 5.07
C TRP A 116 -5.17 -6.48 4.93
N GLU A 117 -5.62 -7.72 5.13
CA GLU A 117 -7.04 -8.06 5.16
C GLU A 117 -7.78 -7.27 6.24
N MET A 118 -7.23 -7.21 7.46
CA MET A 118 -7.82 -6.42 8.54
C MET A 118 -7.79 -4.91 8.25
N ILE A 119 -6.68 -4.38 7.74
CA ILE A 119 -6.58 -2.95 7.38
C ILE A 119 -7.61 -2.59 6.29
N ALA A 120 -7.72 -3.42 5.25
CA ALA A 120 -8.65 -3.21 4.15
C ALA A 120 -10.11 -3.33 4.61
N ALA A 121 -10.42 -4.25 5.52
CA ALA A 121 -11.74 -4.38 6.11
C ALA A 121 -12.11 -3.22 7.03
N ALA A 122 -11.13 -2.61 7.72
CA ALA A 122 -11.36 -1.45 8.58
C ALA A 122 -11.61 -0.16 7.78
N ASN A 123 -10.85 0.07 6.72
CA ASN A 123 -11.12 1.18 5.82
C ASN A 123 -10.76 0.83 4.35
N PRO A 124 -11.74 0.34 3.56
CA PRO A 124 -11.51 -0.03 2.18
C PRO A 124 -11.30 1.19 1.26
N ALA A 125 -11.73 2.39 1.67
CA ALA A 125 -11.53 3.61 0.90
C ALA A 125 -10.11 4.18 1.08
N PHE A 126 -9.53 4.03 2.27
CA PHE A 126 -8.18 4.49 2.59
C PHE A 126 -7.08 3.49 2.21
N SER A 127 -7.29 2.19 2.47
CA SER A 127 -6.24 1.17 2.28
C SER A 127 -5.56 1.18 0.90
N PRO A 128 -6.21 1.54 -0.23
CA PRO A 128 -5.53 1.67 -1.51
C PRO A 128 -4.41 2.72 -1.54
N TYR A 129 -4.46 3.81 -0.76
CA TYR A 129 -3.41 4.84 -0.77
C TYR A 129 -2.07 4.30 -0.27
N ILE A 130 -2.09 3.50 0.80
CA ILE A 130 -0.89 2.81 1.30
C ILE A 130 -0.48 1.68 0.35
N ALA A 131 -1.44 0.88 -0.12
CA ALA A 131 -1.15 -0.27 -0.98
C ALA A 131 -0.51 0.15 -2.31
N LEU A 132 -1.02 1.22 -2.93
CA LEU A 132 -0.50 1.76 -4.19
C LEU A 132 0.89 2.37 -4.02
N THR A 133 1.13 3.09 -2.93
CA THR A 133 2.48 3.60 -2.61
C THR A 133 3.47 2.44 -2.44
N SER A 134 3.06 1.39 -1.73
CA SER A 134 3.88 0.19 -1.52
C SER A 134 4.15 -0.57 -2.82
N GLY A 135 3.12 -0.74 -3.66
CA GLY A 135 3.26 -1.36 -4.98
C GLY A 135 4.17 -0.56 -5.91
N ALA A 136 4.02 0.76 -5.93
CA ALA A 136 4.85 1.63 -6.73
C ALA A 136 6.32 1.62 -6.28
N ALA A 137 6.56 1.70 -4.97
CA ALA A 137 7.89 1.57 -4.43
C ALA A 137 8.51 0.20 -4.74
N ASN A 138 7.72 -0.89 -4.74
CA ASN A 138 8.20 -2.22 -5.08
C ASN A 138 8.66 -2.32 -6.55
N LEU A 139 7.95 -1.65 -7.47
CA LEU A 139 8.35 -1.59 -8.88
C LEU A 139 9.69 -0.86 -9.03
N VAL A 140 9.87 0.27 -8.32
CA VAL A 140 11.14 1.00 -8.29
C VAL A 140 12.25 0.12 -7.70
N GLN A 141 12.01 -0.51 -6.56
CA GLN A 141 12.96 -1.40 -5.89
C GLN A 141 13.36 -2.59 -6.75
N SER A 142 12.45 -3.12 -7.57
CA SER A 142 12.69 -4.30 -8.39
C SER A 142 13.36 -4.00 -9.72
N PHE A 143 12.99 -2.90 -10.38
CA PHE A 143 13.33 -2.67 -11.79
C PHE A 143 14.17 -1.42 -12.04
N ALA A 144 14.23 -0.48 -11.10
CA ALA A 144 14.94 0.76 -11.33
C ALA A 144 16.47 0.60 -11.16
N PRO A 145 17.26 1.37 -11.92
CA PRO A 145 18.69 1.53 -11.65
C PRO A 145 18.95 2.14 -10.27
N ASP A 146 20.15 1.95 -9.72
CA ASP A 146 20.48 2.33 -8.34
C ASP A 146 20.33 3.83 -8.07
N ASP A 147 20.69 4.69 -9.03
CA ASP A 147 20.52 6.14 -8.90
C ASP A 147 19.04 6.57 -8.82
N ILE A 148 18.13 5.82 -9.42
CA ILE A 148 16.68 6.03 -9.27
C ILE A 148 16.20 5.49 -7.93
N LYS A 149 16.68 4.32 -7.49
CA LYS A 149 16.34 3.78 -6.17
C LYS A 149 16.72 4.74 -5.05
N GLU A 150 17.96 5.21 -5.04
CA GLU A 150 18.48 6.16 -4.04
C GLU A 150 17.69 7.46 -3.99
N ARG A 151 17.17 7.93 -5.14
CA ARG A 151 16.41 9.17 -5.23
C ARG A 151 14.96 9.04 -4.78
N PHE A 152 14.31 7.93 -5.08
CA PHE A 152 12.85 7.78 -4.90
C PHE A 152 12.49 6.95 -3.67
N LEU A 153 13.17 5.84 -3.41
CA LEU A 153 12.77 4.90 -2.37
C LEU A 153 12.74 5.52 -0.97
N PRO A 154 13.74 6.30 -0.51
CA PRO A 154 13.71 6.84 0.85
C PRO A 154 12.43 7.65 1.13
N LYS A 155 12.02 8.48 0.16
CA LYS A 155 10.83 9.34 0.29
C LYS A 155 9.51 8.60 0.09
N MET A 156 9.51 7.51 -0.69
CA MET A 156 8.32 6.66 -0.79
C MET A 156 8.17 5.79 0.46
N MET A 157 9.29 5.40 1.08
CA MET A 157 9.32 4.56 2.25
C MET A 157 8.93 5.29 3.53
N ASP A 158 9.40 6.53 3.71
CA ASP A 158 9.03 7.37 4.86
C ASP A 158 7.64 8.02 4.73
N GLY A 159 6.98 7.87 3.57
CA GLY A 159 5.66 8.44 3.31
C GLY A 159 5.66 9.91 2.87
N THR A 160 6.81 10.55 2.73
CA THR A 160 6.92 11.91 2.17
C THR A 160 6.28 11.97 0.77
N TRP A 161 6.47 10.92 -0.03
CA TRP A 161 5.92 10.75 -1.36
C TRP A 161 4.97 9.54 -1.42
N ALA A 162 3.83 9.73 -2.09
CA ALA A 162 2.92 8.64 -2.43
C ALA A 162 3.26 8.03 -3.81
N GLY A 163 2.63 6.91 -4.14
CA GLY A 163 2.68 6.33 -5.46
C GLY A 163 1.32 5.84 -5.95
N THR A 164 1.16 5.77 -7.27
CA THR A 164 -0.05 5.25 -7.93
C THR A 164 0.29 4.55 -9.24
N MET A 165 -0.70 3.87 -9.83
CA MET A 165 -0.59 3.18 -11.11
C MET A 165 -1.55 3.78 -12.14
N CYS A 166 -1.03 4.14 -13.32
CA CYS A 166 -1.69 4.93 -14.34
C CYS A 166 -1.94 4.13 -15.64
N LEU A 167 -2.83 3.12 -15.59
CA LEU A 167 -3.04 2.20 -16.72
C LEU A 167 -4.23 2.57 -17.60
N THR A 168 -5.43 2.60 -17.01
CA THR A 168 -6.72 2.62 -17.73
C THR A 168 -6.95 3.92 -18.50
N GLU A 169 -7.52 3.79 -19.70
CA GLU A 169 -7.95 4.90 -20.56
C GLU A 169 -9.45 4.79 -20.86
N PRO A 170 -10.14 5.87 -21.29
CA PRO A 170 -11.55 5.81 -21.66
C PRO A 170 -11.88 4.74 -22.72
N THR A 171 -10.90 4.37 -23.55
CA THR A 171 -11.03 3.37 -24.61
C THR A 171 -10.39 2.03 -24.27
N ALA A 172 -9.69 1.89 -23.13
CA ALA A 172 -8.93 0.70 -22.78
C ALA A 172 -9.00 0.42 -21.27
N GLY A 173 -9.73 -0.63 -20.90
CA GLY A 173 -9.85 -1.17 -19.54
C GLY A 173 -9.18 -2.54 -19.44
N SER A 174 -9.96 -3.63 -19.56
CA SER A 174 -9.44 -5.00 -19.58
C SER A 174 -8.39 -5.20 -20.69
N ASP A 175 -8.59 -4.56 -21.85
CA ASP A 175 -7.67 -4.59 -22.99
C ASP A 175 -6.60 -3.49 -22.88
N VAL A 176 -5.77 -3.53 -21.83
CA VAL A 176 -4.70 -2.54 -21.56
C VAL A 176 -3.73 -2.39 -22.73
N GLY A 177 -3.60 -3.39 -23.60
CA GLY A 177 -2.76 -3.31 -24.81
C GLY A 177 -3.21 -2.26 -25.82
N ASP A 178 -4.49 -1.87 -25.81
CA ASP A 178 -5.10 -0.93 -26.76
C ASP A 178 -4.98 0.55 -26.33
N ILE A 179 -4.12 0.84 -25.36
CA ILE A 179 -3.89 2.21 -24.90
C ILE A 179 -3.33 3.11 -26.01
N MET A 180 -3.78 4.36 -25.99
CA MET A 180 -3.38 5.41 -26.92
C MET A 180 -2.31 6.34 -26.35
N SER A 181 -2.01 6.26 -25.04
CA SER A 181 -0.87 6.97 -24.45
C SER A 181 0.44 6.62 -25.17
N ARG A 182 1.31 7.61 -25.35
CA ARG A 182 2.60 7.46 -26.03
C ARG A 182 3.72 8.09 -25.20
N ALA A 183 4.87 7.41 -25.19
CA ALA A 183 6.12 7.92 -24.67
C ALA A 183 6.99 8.39 -25.85
N TYR A 184 7.29 9.68 -25.92
CA TYR A 184 8.12 10.27 -26.97
C TYR A 184 9.55 10.42 -26.44
N PRO A 185 10.57 9.91 -27.15
CA PRO A 185 11.96 10.00 -26.70
C PRO A 185 12.43 11.45 -26.60
N THR A 186 13.43 11.69 -25.77
CA THR A 186 14.15 12.97 -25.68
C THR A 186 15.64 12.76 -26.01
N ASP A 187 16.44 13.82 -25.88
CA ASP A 187 17.91 13.73 -26.06
C ASP A 187 18.58 12.88 -24.96
N ASP A 188 17.93 12.72 -23.80
CA ASP A 188 18.32 11.76 -22.78
C ASP A 188 17.54 10.45 -22.98
N PRO A 189 18.21 9.30 -23.24
CA PRO A 189 17.55 8.01 -23.49
C PRO A 189 16.79 7.47 -22.28
N ARG A 190 16.98 8.04 -21.08
CA ARG A 190 16.27 7.68 -19.85
C ARG A 190 15.03 8.53 -19.62
N ILE A 191 14.81 9.58 -20.41
CA ILE A 191 13.71 10.54 -20.24
C ILE A 191 12.80 10.50 -21.46
N PHE A 192 11.50 10.35 -21.20
CA PHE A 192 10.45 10.36 -22.19
C PHE A 192 9.43 11.45 -21.87
N LYS A 193 8.89 12.11 -22.91
CA LYS A 193 7.71 12.96 -22.79
C LYS A 193 6.48 12.08 -22.93
N ILE A 194 5.66 11.98 -21.90
CA ILE A 194 4.44 11.17 -21.92
C ILE A 194 3.25 12.04 -22.36
N LYS A 195 2.46 11.55 -23.33
CA LYS A 195 1.20 12.19 -23.76
C LYS A 195 0.09 11.15 -23.78
N GLY A 196 -0.99 11.44 -23.06
CA GLY A 196 -2.20 10.62 -22.99
C GLY A 196 -3.07 11.08 -21.83
N ASN A 197 -4.22 10.44 -21.67
CA ASN A 197 -5.13 10.69 -20.54
C ASN A 197 -5.47 9.35 -19.90
N LYS A 198 -5.41 9.28 -18.58
CA LYS A 198 -5.78 8.11 -17.80
C LYS A 198 -7.03 8.38 -16.97
N ILE A 199 -7.81 7.34 -16.70
CA ILE A 199 -9.04 7.41 -15.88
C ILE A 199 -9.05 6.32 -14.82
N PHE A 200 -9.87 6.50 -13.78
CA PHE A 200 -9.97 5.56 -12.65
C PHE A 200 -8.65 5.33 -11.92
N ILE A 201 -7.85 6.39 -11.79
CA ILE A 201 -6.57 6.36 -11.07
C ILE A 201 -6.83 6.61 -9.59
N THR A 202 -6.97 5.53 -8.83
CA THR A 202 -7.03 5.58 -7.37
C THR A 202 -5.76 6.22 -6.82
N GLY A 203 -5.87 7.15 -5.87
CA GLY A 203 -4.70 7.87 -5.37
C GLY A 203 -3.95 8.66 -6.44
N GLY A 204 -4.62 9.05 -7.53
CA GLY A 204 -4.02 9.85 -8.60
C GLY A 204 -3.48 11.21 -8.13
N ASP A 205 -4.03 11.73 -7.03
CA ASP A 205 -3.58 12.96 -6.37
C ASP A 205 -3.97 12.91 -4.88
N ASN A 206 -3.32 13.72 -4.05
CA ASN A 206 -3.63 13.87 -2.61
C ASN A 206 -3.06 15.16 -2.02
N ASP A 207 -3.55 15.58 -0.85
CA ASP A 207 -3.14 16.81 -0.15
C ASP A 207 -2.27 16.58 1.10
N PHE A 208 -1.80 15.34 1.32
CA PHE A 208 -1.04 14.97 2.51
C PHE A 208 0.38 14.50 2.24
N THR A 209 0.80 14.40 0.97
CA THR A 209 2.19 14.12 0.56
C THR A 209 2.79 15.27 -0.22
N GLU A 210 4.13 15.39 -0.22
CA GLU A 210 4.81 16.45 -0.98
C GLU A 210 4.83 16.19 -2.48
N ASN A 211 4.72 14.92 -2.88
CA ASN A 211 4.74 14.48 -4.26
C ASN A 211 4.01 13.16 -4.42
N ASN A 212 3.47 12.91 -5.61
CA ASN A 212 2.86 11.64 -5.98
C ASN A 212 3.59 11.07 -7.19
N ILE A 213 4.06 9.83 -7.11
CA ILE A 213 4.85 9.17 -8.16
C ILE A 213 3.92 8.31 -9.03
N PRO A 214 3.52 8.77 -10.22
CA PRO A 214 2.73 7.96 -11.14
C PRO A 214 3.62 6.96 -11.86
N LEU A 215 3.20 5.69 -11.87
CA LEU A 215 3.84 4.61 -12.64
C LEU A 215 2.93 4.11 -13.77
#